data_AF-B5AFK7-F1
#
_entry.id   AF-B5AFK7-F1
#
_cell.length_a   1.000
_cell.length_b   1.000
_cell.length_c   1.000
_cell.angle_alpha   90.00
_cell.angle_beta   90.00
_cell.angle_gamma   90.00
#
_symmetry.space_group_name_H-M   'P 1'
#
loop_
_entity.id
_entity.type
_entity.pdbx_description
1 polymer ?
#
loop_
_entity_poly.entity_id
_entity_poly.type
_entity_poly.pdbx_seq_one_letter_code
_entity_poly.pdbx_strand_id
1 'polypeptide(L)'
;SRESRARAALKNGWGDHGNGFGLMQVDKRYHKLVGKWDSEEHLTQGTEILTGFIKQIRAKFPTWTKEQCFKGGISAYNAGVKNVRTYERMDVGTTGGDYSNDVVARAQWF
;
A
#
# COMPACT_ATOMS: atom_id res chain seq x y z
N SER A 1 7.83 1.38 15.50
CA SER A 1 8.69 1.85 14.38
C SER A 1 9.26 0.65 13.64
N ARG A 2 8.77 0.27 12.44
CA ARG A 2 9.38 -0.84 11.69
C ARG A 2 9.34 -0.86 10.15
N GLU A 3 8.50 -0.10 9.44
CA GLU A 3 8.54 -0.09 7.96
C GLU A 3 9.47 0.98 7.37
N SER A 4 9.97 1.93 8.18
CA SER A 4 10.98 2.88 7.67
C SER A 4 11.86 3.61 8.68
N ARG A 5 11.69 3.39 10.01
CA ARG A 5 12.35 4.20 11.07
C ARG A 5 12.48 5.69 10.67
N ALA A 6 11.38 6.31 10.23
CA ALA A 6 11.34 7.72 9.86
C ALA A 6 12.60 8.18 9.10
N ARG A 7 12.83 7.64 7.89
CA ARG A 7 13.89 8.01 6.90
C ARG A 7 15.10 7.06 6.77
N ALA A 8 15.19 5.94 7.51
CA ALA A 8 16.38 5.07 7.48
C ALA A 8 16.34 3.88 6.51
N ALA A 9 15.17 3.49 5.97
CA ALA A 9 15.03 2.31 5.10
C ALA A 9 15.01 2.62 3.59
N LEU A 10 14.91 3.88 3.20
CA LEU A 10 14.90 4.29 1.79
C LEU A 10 16.31 4.70 1.36
N LYS A 11 16.87 4.02 0.36
CA LYS A 11 18.08 4.51 -0.33
C LYS A 11 17.62 5.44 -1.44
N ASN A 12 17.68 6.76 -1.22
CA ASN A 12 17.24 7.79 -2.17
C ASN A 12 15.80 7.60 -2.68
N GLY A 13 14.88 7.25 -1.77
CA GLY A 13 13.46 7.03 -2.12
C GLY A 13 13.13 5.62 -2.61
N TRP A 14 14.11 4.73 -2.74
CA TRP A 14 13.87 3.36 -3.20
C TRP A 14 13.82 2.34 -2.04
N GLY A 15 12.83 1.45 -2.10
CA GLY A 15 12.67 0.26 -1.25
C GLY A 15 12.25 -0.96 -2.08
N ASP A 16 11.80 -2.04 -1.44
CA ASP A 16 11.46 -3.33 -2.07
C ASP A 16 12.47 -3.79 -3.15
N HIS A 17 13.74 -3.98 -2.77
CA HIS A 17 14.81 -4.37 -3.69
C HIS A 17 14.97 -3.44 -4.91
N GLY A 18 14.55 -2.17 -4.79
CA GLY A 18 14.61 -1.17 -5.84
C GLY A 18 13.37 -1.09 -6.73
N ASN A 19 12.25 -1.70 -6.34
CA ASN A 19 10.98 -1.64 -7.09
C ASN A 19 10.01 -0.61 -6.52
N GLY A 20 9.97 -0.44 -5.20
CA GLY A 20 9.13 0.54 -4.53
C GLY A 20 9.78 1.92 -4.54
N PHE A 21 9.04 2.94 -4.98
CA PHE A 21 9.51 4.31 -5.07
C PHE A 21 8.72 5.26 -4.16
N GLY A 22 9.45 6.16 -3.50
CA GLY A 22 8.95 7.25 -2.69
C GLY A 22 8.25 6.86 -1.39
N LEU A 23 7.69 7.87 -0.72
CA LEU A 23 7.08 7.74 0.60
C LEU A 23 5.97 6.69 0.65
N MET A 24 5.20 6.58 -0.43
CA MET A 24 4.12 5.58 -0.57
C MET A 24 4.55 4.26 -1.23
N GLN A 25 5.85 4.08 -1.55
CA GLN A 25 6.40 2.86 -2.16
C GLN A 25 5.62 2.36 -3.40
N VAL A 26 5.39 3.26 -4.35
CA VAL A 26 4.75 2.93 -5.65
C VAL A 26 5.63 1.96 -6.41
N ASP A 27 5.09 0.82 -6.83
CA ASP A 27 5.82 -0.20 -7.58
C ASP A 27 6.01 0.22 -9.05
N LYS A 28 7.26 0.46 -9.45
CA LYS A 28 7.64 0.86 -10.82
C LYS A 28 7.30 -0.18 -11.89
N ARG A 29 7.10 -1.46 -11.52
CA ARG A 29 6.77 -2.55 -12.45
C ARG A 29 5.35 -2.42 -12.98
N TYR A 30 4.46 -1.79 -12.20
CA TYR A 30 3.03 -1.67 -12.52
C TYR A 30 2.58 -0.22 -12.75
N HIS A 31 3.39 0.76 -12.33
CA HIS A 31 3.05 2.17 -12.42
C HIS A 31 4.21 3.00 -12.97
N LYS A 32 3.87 4.00 -13.80
CA LYS A 32 4.82 5.05 -14.20
C LYS A 32 4.97 6.02 -13.04
N LEU A 33 6.17 6.10 -12.46
CA LEU A 33 6.46 6.97 -11.33
C LEU A 33 6.37 8.46 -11.71
N VAL A 34 5.84 9.29 -10.81
CA VAL A 34 5.75 10.75 -10.98
C VAL A 34 6.33 11.49 -9.77
N GLY A 35 6.81 12.70 -10.01
CA GLY A 35 7.37 13.55 -8.96
C GLY A 35 8.68 13.07 -8.36
N LYS A 36 9.10 13.78 -7.30
CA LYS A 36 10.19 13.34 -6.43
C LYS A 36 9.63 12.35 -5.41
N TRP A 37 10.51 11.53 -4.86
CA TRP A 37 10.16 10.48 -3.91
C TRP A 37 9.38 10.99 -2.67
N ASP A 38 9.50 12.27 -2.33
CA ASP A 38 8.86 12.99 -1.22
C ASP A 38 7.94 14.15 -1.65
N SER A 39 7.66 14.32 -2.95
CA SER A 39 6.83 15.44 -3.42
C SER A 39 5.33 15.16 -3.29
N GLU A 40 4.55 16.24 -3.27
CA GLU A 40 3.09 16.19 -3.31
C GLU A 40 2.57 15.39 -4.50
N GLU A 41 3.18 15.54 -5.69
CA GLU A 41 2.82 14.75 -6.88
C GLU A 41 2.91 13.23 -6.64
N HIS A 42 3.92 12.78 -5.90
CA HIS A 42 4.12 11.37 -5.57
C HIS A 42 3.08 10.89 -4.57
N LEU A 43 2.75 11.71 -3.57
CA LEU A 43 1.70 11.43 -2.60
C LEU A 43 0.32 11.36 -3.27
N THR A 44 0.04 12.27 -4.20
CA THR A 44 -1.19 12.27 -5.00
C THR A 44 -1.30 10.99 -5.83
N GLN A 45 -0.24 10.62 -6.57
CA GLN A 45 -0.21 9.37 -7.33
C GLN A 45 -0.47 8.14 -6.42
N GLY A 46 0.26 8.03 -5.30
CA GLY A 46 0.09 6.90 -4.40
C GLY A 46 -1.33 6.80 -3.85
N THR A 47 -1.94 7.94 -3.53
CA THR A 47 -3.31 8.02 -3.01
C THR A 47 -4.36 7.66 -4.07
N GLU A 48 -4.17 8.06 -5.32
CA GLU A 48 -5.05 7.68 -6.43
C GLU A 48 -5.02 6.17 -6.68
N ILE A 49 -3.82 5.58 -6.70
CA ILE A 49 -3.64 4.12 -6.86
C ILE A 49 -4.34 3.38 -5.71
N LEU A 50 -4.12 3.81 -4.45
CA LEU A 50 -4.77 3.23 -3.28
C LEU A 50 -6.29 3.32 -3.38
N THR A 51 -6.83 4.48 -3.75
CA THR A 51 -8.26 4.69 -3.95
C THR A 51 -8.82 3.75 -5.02
N GLY A 52 -8.07 3.54 -6.10
CA GLY A 52 -8.40 2.56 -7.14
C GLY A 52 -8.49 1.13 -6.61
N PHE A 53 -7.55 0.72 -5.75
CA PHE A 53 -7.59 -0.60 -5.12
C PHE A 53 -8.74 -0.76 -4.13
N ILE A 54 -9.03 0.25 -3.31
CA ILE A 54 -10.18 0.22 -2.39
C ILE A 54 -11.48 0.02 -3.16
N LYS A 55 -11.66 0.73 -4.28
CA LYS A 55 -12.85 0.57 -5.15
C LYS A 55 -12.97 -0.85 -5.71
N GLN A 56 -11.86 -1.42 -6.17
CA GLN A 56 -11.83 -2.80 -6.68
C GLN A 56 -12.11 -3.85 -5.59
N ILE A 57 -11.58 -3.65 -4.39
CA ILE A 57 -11.82 -4.53 -3.25
C ILE A 57 -13.29 -4.47 -2.82
N ARG A 58 -13.88 -3.27 -2.75
CA ARG A 58 -15.30 -3.10 -2.46
C ARG A 58 -16.19 -3.79 -3.49
N ALA A 59 -15.81 -3.75 -4.77
CA ALA A 59 -16.54 -4.47 -5.82
C ALA A 59 -16.38 -6.00 -5.69
N LYS A 60 -15.18 -6.47 -5.32
CA LYS A 60 -14.89 -7.91 -5.13
C LYS A 60 -15.55 -8.50 -3.89
N PHE A 61 -15.67 -7.72 -2.81
CA PHE A 61 -16.22 -8.14 -1.52
C PHE A 61 -17.34 -7.19 -1.08
N PRO A 62 -18.53 -7.25 -1.71
CA PRO A 62 -19.60 -6.29 -1.46
C PRO A 62 -20.19 -6.36 -0.05
N THR A 63 -19.94 -7.45 0.68
CA THR A 63 -20.39 -7.64 2.08
C THR A 63 -19.42 -7.09 3.11
N TRP A 64 -18.21 -6.67 2.71
CA TRP A 64 -17.22 -6.12 3.62
C TRP A 64 -17.60 -4.70 4.05
N THR A 65 -17.26 -4.35 5.29
CA THR A 65 -17.41 -2.97 5.77
C THR A 65 -16.44 -2.03 5.04
N LYS A 66 -16.65 -0.72 5.20
CA LYS A 66 -15.75 0.29 4.61
C LYS A 66 -14.32 0.13 5.13
N GLU A 67 -14.15 -0.18 6.40
CA GLU A 67 -12.87 -0.39 7.08
C GLU A 67 -12.18 -1.66 6.58
N GLN A 68 -12.94 -2.74 6.36
CA GLN A 68 -12.42 -3.96 5.78
C GLN A 68 -11.99 -3.75 4.31
N CYS A 69 -12.76 -2.99 3.54
CA CYS A 69 -12.40 -2.61 2.17
C CYS A 69 -11.16 -1.71 2.14
N PHE A 70 -11.03 -0.79 3.09
CA PHE A 70 -9.86 0.07 3.23
C PHE A 70 -8.60 -0.76 3.50
N LYS A 71 -8.66 -1.66 4.48
CA LYS A 71 -7.57 -2.60 4.80
C LYS A 71 -7.22 -3.49 3.60
N GLY A 72 -8.22 -4.05 2.93
CA GLY A 72 -8.03 -4.84 1.72
C GLY A 72 -7.42 -4.03 0.58
N GLY A 73 -7.77 -2.75 0.44
CA GLY A 73 -7.18 -1.85 -0.55
C GLY A 73 -5.69 -1.62 -0.30
N ILE A 74 -5.27 -1.45 0.96
CA ILE A 74 -3.86 -1.36 1.32
C ILE A 74 -3.12 -2.67 1.03
N SER A 75 -3.71 -3.82 1.37
CA SER A 75 -3.10 -5.13 1.05
C SER A 75 -2.95 -5.34 -0.46
N ALA A 76 -3.98 -4.97 -1.22
CA ALA A 76 -3.97 -5.02 -2.69
C ALA A 76 -3.01 -4.00 -3.32
N TYR A 77 -2.70 -2.89 -2.64
CA TYR A 77 -1.69 -1.94 -3.09
C TYR A 77 -0.31 -2.59 -3.19
N ASN A 78 0.01 -3.51 -2.28
CA ASN A 78 1.27 -4.24 -2.28
C ASN A 78 1.25 -5.50 -3.15
N ALA A 79 0.20 -6.34 -3.05
CA ALA A 79 0.17 -7.67 -3.67
C ALA A 79 -0.89 -7.86 -4.78
N GLY A 80 -1.63 -6.80 -5.11
CA GLY A 80 -2.71 -6.81 -6.08
C GLY A 80 -4.03 -7.39 -5.57
N VAL A 81 -5.12 -7.03 -6.23
CA VAL A 81 -6.50 -7.43 -5.86
C VAL A 81 -6.71 -8.95 -5.86
N LYS A 82 -5.97 -9.69 -6.70
CA LYS A 82 -6.04 -11.15 -6.76
C LYS A 82 -5.52 -11.82 -5.49
N ASN A 83 -4.57 -11.20 -4.78
CA ASN A 83 -4.01 -11.73 -3.54
C ASN A 83 -5.01 -11.70 -2.38
N VAL A 84 -5.81 -10.64 -2.31
CA VAL A 84 -6.83 -10.48 -1.27
C VAL A 84 -7.97 -11.46 -1.50
N ARG A 85 -8.00 -12.58 -0.78
CA ARG A 85 -9.01 -13.65 -0.91
C ARG A 85 -9.99 -13.72 0.26
N THR A 86 -9.51 -13.41 1.46
CA THR A 86 -10.27 -13.42 2.71
C THR A 86 -9.81 -12.24 3.56
N TYR A 87 -10.63 -11.83 4.53
CA TYR A 87 -10.32 -10.69 5.38
C TYR A 87 -9.14 -11.02 6.31
N GLU A 88 -9.15 -12.20 6.91
CA GLU A 88 -8.21 -12.65 7.93
C GLU A 88 -6.81 -12.94 7.36
N ARG A 89 -6.72 -13.26 6.06
CA ARG A 89 -5.48 -13.69 5.41
C ARG A 89 -5.10 -12.83 4.21
N MET A 90 -5.58 -11.59 4.13
CA MET A 90 -5.31 -10.71 2.98
C MET A 90 -3.81 -10.40 2.79
N ASP A 91 -3.07 -10.31 3.90
CA ASP A 91 -1.63 -10.03 3.89
C ASP A 91 -0.76 -11.29 3.71
N VAL A 92 -1.35 -12.49 3.66
CA VAL A 92 -0.57 -13.69 3.33
C VAL A 92 -0.14 -13.56 1.86
N GLY A 93 1.16 -13.31 1.64
CA GLY A 93 1.74 -13.08 0.32
C GLY A 93 2.08 -11.62 0.00
N THR A 94 1.81 -10.66 0.90
CA THR A 94 2.38 -9.31 0.80
C THR A 94 3.86 -9.31 1.23
N THR A 95 4.63 -8.30 0.83
CA THR A 95 6.01 -8.10 1.31
C THR A 95 6.01 -8.02 2.84
N GLY A 96 6.68 -8.95 3.53
CA GLY A 96 6.72 -9.03 5.00
C GLY A 96 5.53 -9.75 5.65
N GLY A 97 4.41 -9.93 4.94
CA GLY A 97 3.24 -10.68 5.41
C GLY A 97 2.29 -9.92 6.35
N ASP A 98 2.49 -8.61 6.54
CA ASP A 98 1.76 -7.78 7.51
C ASP A 98 1.48 -6.33 7.04
N TYR A 99 1.67 -6.05 5.75
CA TYR A 99 1.62 -4.68 5.19
C TYR A 99 0.35 -3.87 5.54
N SER A 100 -0.85 -4.46 5.44
CA SER A 100 -2.08 -3.73 5.77
C SER A 100 -2.27 -3.50 7.27
N ASN A 101 -1.79 -4.41 8.12
CA ASN A 101 -1.86 -4.25 9.57
C ASN A 101 -0.94 -3.13 10.07
N ASP A 102 0.26 -3.00 9.50
CA ASP A 102 1.20 -1.94 9.90
C ASP A 102 0.73 -0.54 9.44
N VAL A 103 0.17 -0.42 8.23
CA VAL A 103 -0.37 0.87 7.74
C VAL A 103 -1.61 1.29 8.54
N VAL A 104 -2.55 0.38 8.85
CA VAL A 104 -3.73 0.71 9.66
C VAL A 104 -3.35 1.10 11.09
N ALA A 105 -2.39 0.39 11.71
CA ALA A 105 -1.91 0.72 13.05
C ALA A 105 -1.24 2.11 13.12
N ARG A 106 -0.64 2.58 12.02
CA ARG A 106 -0.04 3.92 11.95
C ARG A 106 -1.05 5.02 11.66
N ALA A 107 -2.04 4.73 10.82
CA ALA A 107 -3.12 5.68 10.53
C ALA A 107 -3.98 6.01 11.75
N GLN A 108 -4.00 5.16 12.78
CA GLN A 108 -4.66 5.44 14.06
C GLN A 108 -3.85 6.32 15.02
N TRP A 109 -2.55 6.50 14.76
CA TRP A 109 -1.65 7.26 15.65
C TRP A 109 -1.39 8.69 15.16
N PHE A 110 -1.65 8.97 13.88
CA PHE A 110 -1.64 10.31 13.28
C PHE A 110 -3.06 10.88 13.23
#